data_AF-A0A176RT14-F1
#
_entry.id   AF-A0A176RT14-F1
#
_cell.length_a   1.000
_cell.length_b   1.000
_cell.length_c   1.000
_cell.angle_alpha   90.00
_cell.angle_beta   90.00
_cell.angle_gamma   90.00
#
_symmetry.space_group_name_H-M   'P 1'
#
loop_
_entity.id
_entity.type
_entity.pdbx_description
1 polymer ?
#
loop_
_entity_poly.entity_id
_entity_poly.type
_entity_poly.pdbx_seq_one_letter_code
_entity_poly.pdbx_strand_id
1 'polypeptide(L)'
;MVEQVERPLRGKPLAPKGHGGWHIFGTPPAGLEQALNAWGGGGVVLCLPVDVNVMLEAAKTVLDNTSEHCYFVLVQHGMSAAAFARTLHREQPDITTCVITLPFDENAVERILAEVQIAKAYHEICYDPVRRERVLKPLKEYKAAPHVLTADDVLLVTGGGKGITAECAAALARDSGVRLVLLGRARPEKDAELSENLARFQSMGINFKYFQTDVTDAEAVKATVAEVGTVTAILHGAGANQPTTLRDLDETAFQRTLAPKVDGLSHLLAAIDPKQLRLLISFGSIIATTGMPGEADYAVANEWLASMTAAFHKEHPNCRCLTLEWTVWSGVGMGRRLGSDEILAEQGITPIPPDVGVAILRQAVSDWPTATVVVTGRMPDVPTLRLERPDMPFLRFLEHPRVYYPGIELVVEAEISLTSDPYLNDHVYEGQRLFPAVMGLEAMAQVASTVLGVEEVPVFEEVEFSRPVVVEEAETLQIAALVQSGERVDVALRCAQTGFKVDHFRARCRFGSHSVQGTPCTPGGKVAIAPERELYGSLLFQERTALYSTRRISAIQCP
;
A
#
# COMPACT_ATOMS: atom_id res chain seq x y z
N MET A 1 -2.82 -0.37 5.41
CA MET A 1 -3.34 0.74 6.23
C MET A 1 -2.16 1.57 6.74
N VAL A 2 -2.36 2.88 6.86
CA VAL A 2 -1.37 3.77 7.48
C VAL A 2 -1.65 3.81 8.99
N GLU A 3 -0.68 3.42 9.80
CA GLU A 3 -0.78 3.40 11.26
C GLU A 3 0.21 4.36 11.91
N GLN A 4 -0.10 4.81 13.12
CA GLN A 4 0.81 5.55 13.98
C GLN A 4 1.36 4.60 15.04
N VAL A 5 2.66 4.32 14.99
CA VAL A 5 3.33 3.40 15.91
C VAL A 5 4.16 4.19 16.91
N GLU A 6 3.96 3.92 18.20
CA GLU A 6 4.72 4.54 19.28
C GLU A 6 6.20 4.22 19.16
N ARG A 7 7.03 5.27 19.09
CA ARG A 7 8.49 5.13 19.03
C ARG A 7 9.16 6.26 19.80
N PRO A 8 10.08 5.95 20.73
CA PRO A 8 10.79 6.97 21.49
C PRO A 8 11.65 7.83 20.56
N LEU A 9 11.92 9.06 20.96
CA LEU A 9 12.85 9.94 20.27
C LEU A 9 14.24 9.27 20.24
N ARG A 10 14.76 9.01 19.04
CA ARG A 10 16.09 8.43 18.82
C ARG A 10 16.88 9.33 17.89
N GLY A 11 18.09 9.68 18.29
CA GLY A 11 18.97 10.54 17.49
C GLY A 11 19.80 11.44 18.38
N LYS A 12 20.98 11.84 17.88
CA LYS A 12 21.75 12.91 18.52
C LYS A 12 21.34 14.23 17.85
N PRO A 13 21.14 15.32 18.62
CA PRO A 13 20.95 16.64 18.06
C PRO A 13 22.04 16.96 17.05
N LEU A 14 21.63 17.42 15.88
CA LEU A 14 22.49 17.86 14.80
C LEU A 14 22.87 19.32 15.02
N ALA A 15 24.04 19.70 14.52
CA ALA A 15 24.39 21.10 14.43
C ALA A 15 23.38 21.82 13.52
N PRO A 16 22.94 23.04 13.87
CA PRO A 16 22.04 23.81 13.02
C PRO A 16 22.68 23.99 11.64
N LYS A 17 21.86 23.83 10.61
CA LYS A 17 22.25 24.03 9.20
C LYS A 17 21.51 25.22 8.63
N GLY A 18 22.11 25.84 7.60
CA GLY A 18 21.52 26.98 6.92
C GLY A 18 21.86 28.33 7.52
N HIS A 19 21.66 29.36 6.70
CA HIS A 19 21.94 30.75 7.00
C HIS A 19 20.70 31.59 6.65
N GLY A 20 20.56 32.78 7.25
CA GLY A 20 19.46 33.71 6.91
C GLY A 20 18.27 33.76 7.87
N GLY A 21 18.28 32.98 8.97
CA GLY A 21 17.24 33.05 10.01
C GLY A 21 15.95 32.29 9.66
N TRP A 22 14.95 32.42 10.53
CA TRP A 22 13.68 31.69 10.44
C TRP A 22 12.54 32.61 9.97
N HIS A 23 11.79 32.17 8.97
CA HIS A 23 10.56 32.82 8.50
C HIS A 23 9.35 32.02 8.99
N ILE A 24 8.47 32.63 9.78
CA ILE A 24 7.31 31.96 10.37
C ILE A 24 6.03 32.45 9.70
N PHE A 25 5.22 31.51 9.24
CA PHE A 25 3.90 31.71 8.68
C PHE A 25 2.84 31.08 9.60
N GLY A 26 1.73 31.78 9.83
CA GLY A 26 0.68 31.35 10.76
C GLY A 26 0.95 31.74 12.22
N THR A 27 0.25 31.10 13.15
CA THR A 27 0.35 31.40 14.59
C THR A 27 1.16 30.33 15.33
N PRO A 28 2.43 30.58 15.67
CA PRO A 28 3.26 29.59 16.37
C PRO A 28 2.93 29.51 17.87
N PRO A 29 3.28 28.40 18.54
CA PRO A 29 3.37 28.35 20.00
C PRO A 29 4.28 29.46 20.55
N ALA A 30 3.89 30.06 21.68
CA ALA A 30 4.66 31.13 22.31
C ALA A 30 6.09 30.67 22.65
N GLY A 31 7.10 31.43 22.24
CA GLY A 31 8.50 31.10 22.49
C GLY A 31 9.20 30.32 21.35
N LEU A 32 8.46 29.82 20.35
CA LEU A 32 9.04 28.99 19.29
C LEU A 32 10.10 29.73 18.47
N GLU A 33 9.81 30.97 18.06
CA GLU A 33 10.74 31.79 17.27
C GLU A 33 12.04 32.04 18.03
N GLN A 34 11.95 32.39 19.32
CA GLN A 34 13.12 32.62 20.16
C GLN A 34 13.94 31.33 20.32
N ALA A 35 13.29 30.18 20.50
CA ALA A 35 13.96 28.89 20.63
C ALA A 35 14.71 28.48 19.35
N LEU A 36 14.08 28.65 18.18
CA LEU A 36 14.70 28.35 16.89
C LEU A 36 15.88 29.28 16.59
N ASN A 37 15.73 30.58 16.85
CA ASN A 37 16.81 31.55 16.69
C ASN A 37 17.98 31.29 17.66
N ALA A 38 17.70 30.84 18.88
CA ALA A 38 18.74 30.47 19.85
C ALA A 38 19.51 29.20 19.45
N TRP A 39 18.84 28.23 18.84
CA TRP A 39 19.51 27.05 18.28
C TRP A 39 20.35 27.40 17.05
N GLY A 40 19.87 28.31 16.20
CA GLY A 40 20.52 28.74 14.97
C GLY A 40 19.98 28.03 13.72
N GLY A 41 20.60 28.27 12.57
CA GLY A 41 20.17 27.74 11.27
C GLY A 41 19.27 28.70 10.50
N GLY A 42 18.55 28.18 9.50
CA GLY A 42 17.58 28.99 8.76
C GLY A 42 16.61 28.16 7.92
N GLY A 43 15.42 28.72 7.69
CA GLY A 43 14.35 28.02 7.00
C GLY A 43 12.98 28.67 7.18
N VAL A 44 11.95 27.93 6.80
CA VAL A 44 10.55 28.33 6.92
C VAL A 44 9.85 27.45 7.94
N VAL A 45 9.04 28.06 8.79
CA VAL A 45 8.10 27.38 9.68
C VAL A 45 6.69 27.74 9.23
N LEU A 46 5.86 26.74 8.97
CA LEU A 46 4.44 26.88 8.65
C LEU A 46 3.62 26.31 9.82
N CYS A 47 2.87 27.17 10.51
CA CYS A 47 2.02 26.79 11.63
C CYS A 47 0.54 26.80 11.22
N LEU A 48 -0.09 25.62 11.15
CA LEU A 48 -1.53 25.49 10.84
C LEU A 48 -2.40 25.81 12.07
N PRO A 49 -3.64 26.32 11.87
CA PRO A 49 -4.32 26.52 10.58
C PRO A 49 -3.96 27.84 9.88
N VAL A 50 -3.88 27.79 8.56
CA VAL A 50 -3.78 28.95 7.65
C VAL A 50 -4.51 28.66 6.34
N ASP A 51 -4.80 29.70 5.55
CA ASP A 51 -5.36 29.56 4.21
C ASP A 51 -4.32 29.03 3.21
N VAL A 52 -4.79 28.47 2.10
CA VAL A 52 -3.92 27.86 1.06
C VAL A 52 -2.93 28.86 0.46
N ASN A 53 -3.29 30.15 0.37
CA ASN A 53 -2.37 31.16 -0.14
C ASN A 53 -1.14 31.31 0.78
N VAL A 54 -1.34 31.28 2.10
CA VAL A 54 -0.24 31.32 3.07
C VAL A 54 0.62 30.06 2.99
N MET A 55 0.03 28.89 2.72
CA MET A 55 0.79 27.65 2.48
C MET A 55 1.69 27.79 1.25
N LEU A 56 1.18 28.36 0.16
CA LEU A 56 1.93 28.60 -1.08
C LEU A 56 3.03 29.64 -0.88
N GLU A 57 2.77 30.73 -0.16
CA GLU A 57 3.77 31.73 0.19
C GLU A 57 4.92 31.13 1.02
N ALA A 58 4.60 30.29 2.01
CA ALA A 58 5.59 29.58 2.82
C ALA A 58 6.47 28.65 1.96
N ALA A 59 5.85 27.89 1.05
CA ALA A 59 6.59 27.04 0.12
C ALA A 59 7.49 27.85 -0.81
N LYS A 60 6.97 28.89 -1.46
CA LYS A 60 7.76 29.74 -2.37
C LYS A 60 8.93 30.39 -1.63
N THR A 61 8.71 30.85 -0.40
CA THR A 61 9.78 31.42 0.45
C THR A 61 10.91 30.42 0.71
N VAL A 62 10.61 29.14 1.00
CA VAL A 62 11.68 28.15 1.20
C VAL A 62 12.35 27.75 -0.12
N LEU A 63 11.58 27.69 -1.21
CA LEU A 63 12.08 27.36 -2.54
C LEU A 63 12.98 28.44 -3.14
N ASP A 64 12.78 29.70 -2.76
CA ASP A 64 13.60 30.83 -3.21
C ASP A 64 14.87 31.00 -2.36
N ASN A 65 14.99 30.25 -1.26
CA ASN A 65 16.20 30.27 -0.44
C ASN A 65 17.36 29.59 -1.19
N THR A 66 18.42 30.36 -1.43
CA THR A 66 19.63 29.90 -2.14
C THR A 66 20.68 29.28 -1.22
N SER A 67 20.41 29.19 0.09
CA SER A 67 21.30 28.53 1.04
C SER A 67 21.41 27.05 0.72
N GLU A 68 22.63 26.50 0.75
CA GLU A 68 22.88 25.07 0.46
C GLU A 68 22.07 24.11 1.35
N HIS A 69 21.63 24.58 2.53
CA HIS A 69 20.82 23.80 3.45
C HIS A 69 19.77 24.70 4.10
N CYS A 70 18.50 24.34 4.02
CA CYS A 70 17.43 25.03 4.74
C CYS A 70 16.39 24.02 5.26
N TYR A 71 15.61 24.47 6.24
CA TYR A 71 14.53 23.69 6.84
C TYR A 71 13.17 24.16 6.31
N PHE A 72 12.26 23.20 6.14
CA PHE A 72 10.82 23.46 6.06
C PHE A 72 10.14 22.72 7.22
N VAL A 73 9.65 23.44 8.21
CA VAL A 73 9.03 22.88 9.42
C VAL A 73 7.52 23.15 9.37
N LEU A 74 6.72 22.11 9.15
CA LEU A 74 5.28 22.17 9.26
C LEU A 74 4.86 21.77 10.67
N VAL A 75 4.27 22.70 11.42
CA VAL A 75 3.70 22.46 12.74
C VAL A 75 2.18 22.53 12.63
N GLN A 76 1.48 21.48 13.04
CA GLN A 76 0.04 21.40 12.83
C GLN A 76 -0.73 20.85 14.03
N HIS A 77 -1.94 21.38 14.23
CA HIS A 77 -2.90 20.94 15.23
C HIS A 77 -4.32 21.08 14.65
N GLY A 78 -5.09 19.99 14.66
CA GLY A 78 -6.46 19.96 14.14
C GLY A 78 -6.53 19.79 12.62
N MET A 79 -6.12 20.81 11.86
CA MET A 79 -6.02 20.74 10.39
C MET A 79 -4.67 20.15 9.97
N SER A 80 -4.66 19.27 8.97
CA SER A 80 -3.42 18.67 8.44
C SER A 80 -3.09 19.22 7.06
N ALA A 81 -1.82 19.48 6.80
CA ALA A 81 -1.28 19.65 5.45
C ALA A 81 0.01 18.84 5.28
N ALA A 82 0.13 17.70 5.97
CA ALA A 82 1.31 16.85 5.89
C ALA A 82 1.57 16.41 4.44
N ALA A 83 0.52 16.17 3.65
CA ALA A 83 0.61 15.81 2.24
C ALA A 83 1.30 16.90 1.39
N PHE A 84 1.07 18.19 1.72
CA PHE A 84 1.76 19.32 1.09
C PHE A 84 3.27 19.26 1.34
N ALA A 85 3.68 19.07 2.61
CA ALA A 85 5.08 18.96 2.98
C ALA A 85 5.76 17.71 2.40
N ARG A 86 5.04 16.58 2.30
CA ARG A 86 5.53 15.37 1.59
C ARG A 86 5.85 15.69 0.14
N THR A 87 4.95 16.38 -0.57
CA THR A 87 5.20 16.80 -1.96
C THR A 87 6.36 17.78 -2.05
N LEU A 88 6.45 18.78 -1.16
CA LEU A 88 7.57 19.72 -1.12
C LEU A 88 8.91 18.99 -1.00
N HIS A 89 9.03 18.06 -0.06
CA HIS A 89 10.25 17.26 0.09
C HIS A 89 10.56 16.44 -1.16
N ARG A 90 9.54 15.90 -1.83
CA ARG A 90 9.74 15.13 -3.07
C ARG A 90 10.14 16.01 -4.27
N GLU A 91 9.72 17.27 -4.30
CA GLU A 91 10.16 18.24 -5.31
C GLU A 91 11.57 18.77 -5.02
N GLN A 92 11.93 18.96 -3.75
CA GLN A 92 13.23 19.46 -3.31
C GLN A 92 13.80 18.62 -2.16
N PRO A 93 14.43 17.46 -2.45
CA PRO A 93 14.96 16.56 -1.43
C PRO A 93 16.06 17.16 -0.54
N ASP A 94 16.73 18.21 -1.02
CA ASP A 94 17.79 18.92 -0.29
C ASP A 94 17.23 19.79 0.85
N ILE A 95 15.93 20.11 0.82
CA ILE A 95 15.25 20.82 1.91
C ILE A 95 14.90 19.80 3.00
N THR A 96 15.48 19.99 4.19
CA THR A 96 15.13 19.17 5.35
C THR A 96 13.71 19.50 5.77
N THR A 97 12.81 18.54 5.59
CA THR A 97 11.38 18.72 5.81
C THR A 97 10.96 18.00 7.08
N CYS A 98 10.45 18.76 8.04
CA CYS A 98 10.00 18.25 9.33
C CYS A 98 8.50 18.54 9.50
N VAL A 99 7.68 17.51 9.69
CA VAL A 99 6.24 17.62 9.91
C VAL A 99 5.93 17.15 11.32
N ILE A 100 5.32 18.02 12.13
CA ILE A 100 5.06 17.75 13.55
C ILE A 100 3.60 18.06 13.85
N THR A 101 2.85 17.01 14.19
CA THR A 101 1.46 17.12 14.65
C THR A 101 1.43 17.03 16.16
N LEU A 102 0.96 18.07 16.86
CA LEU A 102 0.89 18.08 18.32
C LEU A 102 -0.12 19.12 18.85
N PRO A 103 -0.68 18.94 20.05
CA PRO A 103 -1.40 20.02 20.73
C PRO A 103 -0.42 21.15 21.11
N PHE A 104 -0.90 22.40 21.07
CA PHE A 104 -0.12 23.58 21.48
C PHE A 104 -0.19 23.77 23.00
N ASP A 105 0.35 22.80 23.73
CA ASP A 105 0.50 22.81 25.18
C ASP A 105 1.83 23.45 25.61
N GLU A 106 2.09 23.50 26.92
CA GLU A 106 3.32 24.05 27.52
C GLU A 106 4.62 23.34 27.09
N ASN A 107 4.53 22.12 26.55
CA ASN A 107 5.68 21.32 26.10
C ASN A 107 5.87 21.40 24.58
N ALA A 108 5.01 22.13 23.86
CA ALA A 108 5.00 22.13 22.41
C ALA A 108 6.33 22.61 21.81
N VAL A 109 6.89 23.71 22.32
CA VAL A 109 8.15 24.27 21.83
C VAL A 109 9.33 23.31 22.03
N GLU A 110 9.41 22.66 23.20
CA GLU A 110 10.46 21.69 23.49
C GLU A 110 10.39 20.50 22.53
N ARG A 111 9.19 19.94 22.33
CA ARG A 111 8.97 18.82 21.41
C ARG A 111 9.30 19.20 19.97
N ILE A 112 8.85 20.38 19.51
CA ILE A 112 9.14 20.87 18.15
C ILE A 112 10.65 20.98 17.95
N LEU A 113 11.36 21.64 18.88
CA LEU A 113 12.79 21.83 18.76
C LEU A 113 13.56 20.51 18.77
N ALA A 114 13.15 19.55 19.62
CA ALA A 114 13.78 18.24 19.69
C ALA A 114 13.68 17.45 18.38
N GLU A 115 12.54 17.50 17.69
CA GLU A 115 12.37 16.82 16.40
C GLU A 115 13.13 17.54 15.27
N VAL A 116 13.09 18.87 15.23
CA VAL A 116 13.84 19.66 14.23
C VAL A 116 15.34 19.39 14.34
N GLN A 117 15.86 19.27 15.57
CA GLN A 117 17.27 19.01 15.82
C GLN A 117 17.76 17.64 15.34
N ILE A 118 16.89 16.66 15.10
CA ILE A 118 17.30 15.33 14.64
C ILE A 118 16.96 15.05 13.17
N ALA A 119 16.18 15.94 12.54
CA ALA A 119 15.75 15.79 11.15
C ALA A 119 16.93 15.86 10.17
N LYS A 120 16.98 14.92 9.21
CA LYS A 120 18.07 14.84 8.19
C LYS A 120 17.62 14.98 6.74
N ALA A 121 16.39 14.58 6.45
CA ALA A 121 15.79 14.62 5.12
C ALA A 121 14.28 14.87 5.32
N TYR A 122 13.45 13.84 5.13
CA TYR A 122 12.06 13.86 5.57
C TYR A 122 11.91 13.30 7.00
N HIS A 123 11.16 13.99 7.84
CA HIS A 123 10.87 13.60 9.21
C HIS A 123 9.42 13.94 9.55
N GLU A 124 8.61 12.96 9.92
CA GLU A 124 7.17 13.17 10.19
C GLU A 124 6.76 12.46 11.47
N ILE A 125 6.20 13.23 12.43
CA ILE A 125 5.88 12.77 13.78
C ILE A 125 4.51 13.31 14.23
N CYS A 126 3.81 12.49 15.02
CA CYS A 126 2.58 12.87 15.72
C CYS A 126 2.73 12.67 17.23
N TYR A 127 2.23 13.60 18.03
CA TYR A 127 2.12 13.51 19.49
C TYR A 127 0.66 13.46 19.92
N ASP A 128 0.22 12.30 20.42
CA ASP A 128 -1.13 12.11 20.98
C ASP A 128 -1.20 10.92 21.98
N PRO A 129 -0.99 11.14 23.29
CA PRO A 129 -0.07 12.11 23.91
C PRO A 129 1.41 11.67 23.77
N VAL A 130 1.63 10.46 23.26
CA VAL A 130 2.94 9.85 23.04
C VAL A 130 3.45 10.14 21.64
N ARG A 131 4.77 10.09 21.46
CA ARG A 131 5.44 10.25 20.16
C ARG A 131 5.19 9.02 19.28
N ARG A 132 4.60 9.23 18.11
CA ARG A 132 4.32 8.17 17.12
C ARG A 132 4.88 8.52 15.76
N GLU A 133 5.36 7.49 15.08
CA GLU A 133 5.79 7.53 13.69
C GLU A 133 4.75 6.90 12.78
N ARG A 134 4.64 7.44 11.58
CA ARG A 134 3.73 6.94 10.55
C ARG A 134 4.37 5.77 9.80
N VAL A 135 3.66 4.64 9.72
CA VAL A 135 4.12 3.45 8.98
C VAL A 135 2.98 2.85 8.16
N LEU A 136 3.32 2.32 6.99
CA LEU A 136 2.43 1.47 6.21
C LEU A 136 2.52 0.05 6.75
N LYS A 137 1.37 -0.54 7.05
CA LYS A 137 1.23 -1.97 7.36
C LYS A 137 0.23 -2.65 6.44
N PRO A 138 0.45 -3.94 6.11
CA PRO A 138 -0.57 -4.77 5.51
C PRO A 138 -1.87 -4.75 6.32
N LEU A 139 -3.01 -4.71 5.64
CA LEU A 139 -4.30 -4.84 6.29
C LEU A 139 -4.47 -6.31 6.70
N LYS A 140 -4.83 -6.58 7.97
CA LYS A 140 -5.17 -7.95 8.40
C LYS A 140 -6.51 -8.35 7.82
N GLU A 141 -6.70 -9.64 7.55
CA GLU A 141 -8.00 -10.18 7.14
C GLU A 141 -9.07 -9.86 8.21
N TYR A 142 -10.19 -9.29 7.77
CA TYR A 142 -11.36 -9.05 8.62
C TYR A 142 -12.44 -10.09 8.33
N LYS A 143 -13.18 -10.49 9.36
CA LYS A 143 -14.36 -11.34 9.18
C LYS A 143 -15.45 -10.54 8.47
N ALA A 144 -16.08 -11.18 7.49
CA ALA A 144 -17.13 -10.57 6.70
C ALA A 144 -18.25 -10.01 7.58
N ALA A 145 -18.64 -8.76 7.32
CA ALA A 145 -19.89 -8.21 7.82
C ALA A 145 -20.96 -8.35 6.72
N PRO A 146 -22.24 -8.49 7.07
CA PRO A 146 -23.31 -8.61 6.08
C PRO A 146 -23.34 -7.39 5.14
N HIS A 147 -23.72 -7.63 3.88
CA HIS A 147 -23.81 -6.61 2.83
C HIS A 147 -24.57 -5.36 3.31
N VAL A 148 -23.93 -4.20 3.16
CA VAL A 148 -24.47 -2.91 3.63
C VAL A 148 -25.50 -2.33 2.66
N LEU A 149 -25.53 -2.76 1.40
CA LEU A 149 -26.43 -2.23 0.38
C LEU A 149 -27.45 -3.26 -0.07
N THR A 150 -28.68 -2.81 -0.31
CA THR A 150 -29.83 -3.58 -0.78
C THR A 150 -30.55 -2.83 -1.90
N ALA A 151 -31.57 -3.46 -2.50
CA ALA A 151 -32.39 -2.82 -3.53
C ALA A 151 -33.26 -1.65 -3.00
N ASP A 152 -33.45 -1.55 -1.68
CA ASP A 152 -34.18 -0.45 -1.03
C ASP A 152 -33.29 0.78 -0.80
N ASP A 153 -31.97 0.64 -1.00
CA ASP A 153 -31.00 1.71 -0.81
C ASP A 153 -30.87 2.60 -2.05
N VAL A 154 -30.38 3.83 -1.82
CA VAL A 154 -30.02 4.78 -2.88
C VAL A 154 -28.56 5.16 -2.72
N LEU A 155 -27.75 4.78 -3.72
CA LEU A 155 -26.33 5.09 -3.79
C LEU A 155 -26.11 6.30 -4.70
N LEU A 156 -25.80 7.44 -4.09
CA LEU A 156 -25.40 8.65 -4.80
C LEU A 156 -23.91 8.59 -5.12
N VAL A 157 -23.57 8.74 -6.40
CA VAL A 157 -22.20 8.60 -6.90
C VAL A 157 -21.76 9.87 -7.61
N THR A 158 -20.70 10.52 -7.14
CA THR A 158 -20.11 11.67 -7.83
C THR A 158 -18.94 11.25 -8.70
N GLY A 159 -18.84 11.83 -9.91
CA GLY A 159 -17.87 11.34 -10.90
C GLY A 159 -18.20 9.93 -11.41
N GLY A 160 -19.38 9.39 -11.09
CA GLY A 160 -19.79 8.01 -11.39
C GLY A 160 -20.11 7.72 -12.86
N GLY A 161 -20.01 8.71 -13.73
CA GLY A 161 -20.23 8.54 -15.17
C GLY A 161 -19.01 8.00 -15.93
N LYS A 162 -17.82 8.01 -15.33
CA LYS A 162 -16.56 7.65 -16.00
C LYS A 162 -15.53 7.03 -15.05
N GLY A 163 -14.47 6.48 -15.64
CA GLY A 163 -13.28 6.03 -14.89
C GLY A 163 -13.58 4.95 -13.85
N ILE A 164 -12.72 4.88 -12.84
CA ILE A 164 -12.78 3.82 -11.80
C ILE A 164 -14.07 3.91 -10.98
N THR A 165 -14.61 5.11 -10.79
CA THR A 165 -15.86 5.33 -10.05
C THR A 165 -17.06 4.71 -10.75
N ALA A 166 -17.10 4.76 -12.09
CA ALA A 166 -18.15 4.10 -12.88
C ALA A 166 -18.08 2.57 -12.76
N GLU A 167 -16.90 1.96 -12.89
CA GLU A 167 -16.73 0.52 -12.75
C GLU A 167 -17.15 0.02 -11.36
N CYS A 168 -16.72 0.75 -10.33
CA CYS A 168 -17.05 0.51 -8.94
C CYS A 168 -18.57 0.63 -8.66
N ALA A 169 -19.20 1.71 -9.14
CA ALA A 169 -20.64 1.91 -8.97
C ALA A 169 -21.46 0.81 -9.67
N ALA A 170 -21.06 0.42 -10.89
CA ALA A 170 -21.72 -0.64 -11.64
C ALA A 170 -21.64 -1.99 -10.92
N ALA A 171 -20.48 -2.33 -10.35
CA ALA A 171 -20.30 -3.57 -9.60
C ALA A 171 -21.16 -3.59 -8.33
N LEU A 172 -21.17 -2.50 -7.55
CA LEU A 172 -22.01 -2.41 -6.35
C LEU A 172 -23.50 -2.53 -6.67
N ALA A 173 -23.97 -1.90 -7.76
CA ALA A 173 -25.36 -1.99 -8.20
C ALA A 173 -25.74 -3.40 -8.66
N ARG A 174 -24.86 -4.08 -9.40
CA ARG A 174 -25.10 -5.46 -9.83
C ARG A 174 -25.20 -6.44 -8.66
N ASP A 175 -24.40 -6.23 -7.62
CA ASP A 175 -24.37 -7.13 -6.46
C ASP A 175 -25.56 -6.93 -5.53
N SER A 176 -25.99 -5.69 -5.31
CA SER A 176 -26.98 -5.34 -4.29
C SER A 176 -28.37 -5.01 -4.84
N GLY A 177 -28.47 -4.71 -6.14
CA GLY A 177 -29.69 -4.13 -6.73
C GLY A 177 -29.91 -2.66 -6.36
N VAL A 178 -28.95 -2.00 -5.70
CA VAL A 178 -29.08 -0.60 -5.25
C VAL A 178 -29.42 0.33 -6.41
N ARG A 179 -30.28 1.32 -6.15
CA ARG A 179 -30.57 2.38 -7.12
C ARG A 179 -29.39 3.34 -7.19
N LEU A 180 -28.82 3.52 -8.38
CA LEU A 180 -27.74 4.47 -8.62
C LEU A 180 -28.28 5.86 -8.97
N VAL A 181 -27.67 6.87 -8.34
CA VAL A 181 -27.87 8.28 -8.67
C VAL A 181 -26.50 8.85 -9.05
N LEU A 182 -26.26 9.00 -10.34
CA LEU A 182 -24.96 9.39 -10.87
C LEU A 182 -24.92 10.90 -11.10
N LEU A 183 -23.97 11.60 -10.49
CA LEU A 183 -23.75 13.04 -10.66
C LEU A 183 -22.47 13.29 -11.47
N GLY A 184 -22.57 14.19 -12.45
CA GLY A 184 -21.43 14.67 -13.20
C GLY A 184 -21.74 15.93 -14.02
N ARG A 185 -20.69 16.64 -14.45
CA ARG A 185 -20.81 17.88 -15.24
C ARG A 185 -21.05 17.61 -16.73
N ALA A 186 -20.60 16.47 -17.20
CA ALA A 186 -20.61 16.12 -18.61
C ALA A 186 -22.04 15.91 -19.13
N ARG A 187 -22.22 16.19 -20.42
CA ARG A 187 -23.47 15.96 -21.14
C ARG A 187 -23.34 14.66 -21.92
N PRO A 188 -24.19 13.64 -21.70
CA PRO A 188 -24.10 12.36 -22.42
C PRO A 188 -24.04 12.54 -23.94
N GLU A 189 -24.78 13.50 -24.48
CA GLU A 189 -24.83 13.82 -25.91
C GLU A 189 -23.53 14.44 -26.48
N LYS A 190 -22.61 14.88 -25.61
CA LYS A 190 -21.31 15.47 -26.01
C LYS A 190 -20.11 14.65 -25.53
N ASP A 191 -20.35 13.48 -24.95
CA ASP A 191 -19.34 12.74 -24.21
C ASP A 191 -19.48 11.24 -24.46
N ALA A 192 -18.67 10.72 -25.38
CA ALA A 192 -18.76 9.34 -25.83
C ALA A 192 -18.56 8.33 -24.69
N GLU A 193 -17.55 8.52 -23.84
CA GLU A 193 -17.28 7.63 -22.71
C GLU A 193 -18.45 7.58 -21.73
N LEU A 194 -19.03 8.73 -21.40
CA LEU A 194 -20.22 8.77 -20.55
C LEU A 194 -21.39 8.04 -21.22
N SER A 195 -21.69 8.36 -22.48
CA SER A 195 -22.80 7.75 -23.23
C SER A 195 -22.68 6.23 -23.31
N GLU A 196 -21.48 5.72 -23.63
CA GLU A 196 -21.16 4.30 -23.68
C GLU A 196 -21.32 3.63 -22.31
N ASN A 197 -20.87 4.26 -21.23
CA ASN A 197 -21.06 3.75 -19.88
C ASN A 197 -22.54 3.68 -19.47
N LEU A 198 -23.33 4.72 -19.76
CA LEU A 198 -24.76 4.71 -19.45
C LEU A 198 -25.50 3.64 -20.27
N ALA A 199 -25.16 3.46 -21.55
CA ALA A 199 -25.70 2.39 -22.38
C ALA A 199 -25.32 0.99 -21.85
N ARG A 200 -24.08 0.82 -21.37
CA ARG A 200 -23.62 -0.40 -20.71
C ARG A 200 -24.36 -0.66 -19.39
N PHE A 201 -24.60 0.36 -18.57
CA PHE A 201 -25.37 0.20 -17.34
C PHE A 201 -26.81 -0.24 -17.64
N GLN A 202 -27.40 0.32 -18.70
CA GLN A 202 -28.74 -0.07 -19.16
C GLN A 202 -28.78 -1.53 -19.64
N SER A 203 -27.78 -1.97 -20.41
CA SER A 203 -27.71 -3.36 -20.89
C SER A 203 -27.46 -4.38 -19.78
N MET A 204 -26.84 -3.95 -18.67
CA MET A 204 -26.69 -4.73 -17.44
C MET A 204 -27.96 -4.77 -16.58
N GLY A 205 -29.01 -4.01 -16.93
CA GLY A 205 -30.24 -3.92 -16.14
C GLY A 205 -30.09 -3.15 -14.83
N ILE A 206 -29.07 -2.28 -14.72
CA ILE A 206 -28.86 -1.46 -13.53
C ILE A 206 -29.95 -0.40 -13.42
N ASN A 207 -30.54 -0.23 -12.24
CA ASN A 207 -31.46 0.87 -11.96
C ASN A 207 -30.66 2.15 -11.67
N PHE A 208 -30.49 3.02 -12.66
CA PHE A 208 -29.76 4.27 -12.50
C PHE A 208 -30.50 5.48 -13.05
N LYS A 209 -30.16 6.66 -12.52
CA LYS A 209 -30.45 7.95 -13.15
C LYS A 209 -29.21 8.83 -13.13
N TYR A 210 -28.91 9.44 -14.27
CA TYR A 210 -27.83 10.42 -14.40
C TYR A 210 -28.37 11.84 -14.26
N PHE A 211 -27.69 12.65 -13.44
CA PHE A 211 -27.97 14.06 -13.24
C PHE A 211 -26.76 14.89 -13.67
N GLN A 212 -27.02 15.88 -14.53
CA GLN A 212 -26.01 16.86 -14.89
C GLN A 212 -25.89 17.89 -13.76
N THR A 213 -25.06 17.61 -12.77
CA THR A 213 -24.90 18.43 -11.56
C THR A 213 -23.40 18.66 -11.32
N ASP A 214 -23.03 19.93 -11.17
CA ASP A 214 -21.70 20.27 -10.65
C ASP A 214 -21.71 20.17 -9.13
N VAL A 215 -20.86 19.31 -8.57
CA VAL A 215 -20.80 19.09 -7.13
C VAL A 215 -20.24 20.30 -6.39
N THR A 216 -19.55 21.21 -7.08
CA THR A 216 -19.05 22.45 -6.50
C THR A 216 -20.13 23.53 -6.38
N ASP A 217 -21.33 23.31 -6.94
CA ASP A 217 -22.48 24.20 -6.81
C ASP A 217 -23.44 23.65 -5.75
N ALA A 218 -23.42 24.27 -4.56
CA ALA A 218 -24.22 23.84 -3.41
C ALA A 218 -25.74 23.82 -3.69
N GLU A 219 -26.26 24.80 -4.44
CA GLU A 219 -27.68 24.88 -4.74
C GLU A 219 -28.09 23.84 -5.79
N ALA A 220 -27.24 23.58 -6.79
CA ALA A 220 -27.46 22.51 -7.76
C ALA A 220 -27.45 21.13 -7.09
N VAL A 221 -26.53 20.88 -6.15
CA VAL A 221 -26.48 19.66 -5.34
C VAL A 221 -27.76 19.51 -4.53
N LYS A 222 -28.17 20.55 -3.81
CA LYS A 222 -29.39 20.55 -3.00
C LYS A 222 -30.65 20.28 -3.82
N ALA A 223 -30.79 20.91 -4.98
CA ALA A 223 -31.90 20.66 -5.90
C ALA A 223 -31.92 19.21 -6.40
N THR A 224 -30.75 18.66 -6.73
CA THR A 224 -30.60 17.27 -7.18
C THR A 224 -31.00 16.28 -6.07
N VAL A 225 -30.50 16.47 -4.85
CA VAL A 225 -30.83 15.60 -3.71
C VAL A 225 -32.31 15.68 -3.37
N ALA A 226 -32.92 16.87 -3.44
CA ALA A 226 -34.36 17.03 -3.23
C ALA A 226 -35.21 16.27 -4.27
N GLU A 227 -34.79 16.22 -5.53
CA GLU A 227 -35.47 15.44 -6.59
C GLU A 227 -35.29 13.92 -6.39
N VAL A 228 -34.12 13.51 -5.91
CA VAL A 228 -33.78 12.09 -5.69
C VAL A 228 -34.54 11.50 -4.50
N GLY A 229 -34.72 12.28 -3.43
CA GLY A 229 -35.27 11.83 -2.15
C GLY A 229 -34.19 11.29 -1.22
N THR A 230 -34.54 10.32 -0.38
CA THR A 230 -33.64 9.78 0.64
C THR A 230 -32.42 9.08 0.01
N VAL A 231 -31.23 9.55 0.37
CA VAL A 231 -29.94 8.94 0.03
C VAL A 231 -29.43 8.15 1.23
N THR A 232 -29.13 6.86 1.05
CA THR A 232 -28.66 5.98 2.12
C THR A 232 -27.17 5.64 2.01
N ALA A 233 -26.56 5.88 0.84
CA ALA A 233 -25.14 5.71 0.63
C ALA A 233 -24.54 6.75 -0.34
N ILE A 234 -23.28 7.11 -0.13
CA ILE A 234 -22.50 8.00 -1.00
C ILE A 234 -21.21 7.28 -1.44
N LEU A 235 -20.91 7.35 -2.74
CA LEU A 235 -19.60 7.05 -3.32
C LEU A 235 -19.05 8.32 -3.96
N HIS A 236 -18.15 9.01 -3.27
CA HIS A 236 -17.56 10.26 -3.72
C HIS A 236 -16.27 10.02 -4.50
N GLY A 237 -16.38 10.02 -5.82
CA GLY A 237 -15.26 9.84 -6.75
C GLY A 237 -15.01 11.03 -7.67
N ALA A 238 -15.66 12.17 -7.42
CA ALA A 238 -15.39 13.39 -8.16
C ALA A 238 -13.99 13.93 -7.86
N GLY A 239 -13.28 14.31 -8.91
CA GLY A 239 -11.95 14.88 -8.82
C GLY A 239 -11.40 15.21 -10.19
N ALA A 240 -10.53 16.21 -10.23
CA ALA A 240 -9.67 16.50 -11.36
C ALA A 240 -8.23 16.50 -10.85
N ASN A 241 -7.30 16.18 -11.73
CA ASN A 241 -5.88 16.29 -11.46
C ASN A 241 -5.22 17.00 -12.64
N GLN A 242 -4.42 18.01 -12.34
CA GLN A 242 -3.58 18.75 -13.27
C GLN A 242 -2.23 19.05 -12.59
N PRO A 243 -1.21 18.21 -12.81
CA PRO A 243 0.07 18.36 -12.14
C PRO A 243 0.69 19.75 -12.40
N THR A 244 1.06 20.44 -11.33
CA THR A 244 1.68 21.77 -11.31
C THR A 244 2.73 21.83 -10.20
N THR A 245 3.96 22.24 -10.50
CA THR A 245 5.02 22.35 -9.49
C THR A 245 4.68 23.38 -8.42
N LEU A 246 5.22 23.25 -7.20
CA LEU A 246 4.98 24.22 -6.13
C LEU A 246 5.40 25.65 -6.48
N ARG A 247 6.40 25.82 -7.37
CA ARG A 247 6.84 27.14 -7.84
C ARG A 247 5.76 27.83 -8.67
N ASP A 248 5.10 27.08 -9.53
CA ASP A 248 4.12 27.59 -10.49
C ASP A 248 2.68 27.53 -9.95
N LEU A 249 2.45 26.79 -8.87
CA LEU A 249 1.12 26.61 -8.29
C LEU A 249 0.62 27.93 -7.67
N ASP A 250 -0.56 28.35 -8.12
CA ASP A 250 -1.29 29.49 -7.60
C ASP A 250 -2.55 29.05 -6.83
N GLU A 251 -3.14 29.99 -6.09
CA GLU A 251 -4.34 29.75 -5.31
C GLU A 251 -5.52 29.29 -6.17
N THR A 252 -5.67 29.83 -7.38
CA THR A 252 -6.80 29.49 -8.27
C THR A 252 -6.72 28.04 -8.75
N ALA A 253 -5.52 27.58 -9.13
CA ALA A 253 -5.27 26.20 -9.50
C ALA A 253 -5.47 25.27 -8.30
N PHE A 254 -4.96 25.65 -7.12
CA PHE A 254 -5.15 24.88 -5.89
C PHE A 254 -6.64 24.70 -5.56
N GLN A 255 -7.41 25.78 -5.56
CA GLN A 255 -8.85 25.75 -5.28
C GLN A 255 -9.63 24.94 -6.33
N ARG A 256 -9.24 25.01 -7.61
CA ARG A 256 -9.84 24.20 -8.67
C ARG A 256 -9.66 22.69 -8.42
N THR A 257 -8.54 22.28 -7.81
CA THR A 257 -8.27 20.88 -7.45
C THR A 257 -9.03 20.46 -6.18
N LEU A 258 -9.12 21.35 -5.18
CA LEU A 258 -9.87 21.12 -3.94
C LEU A 258 -11.37 20.98 -4.18
N ALA A 259 -11.97 21.92 -4.91
CA ALA A 259 -13.41 22.10 -4.99
C ALA A 259 -14.21 20.81 -5.31
N PRO A 260 -13.90 20.01 -6.34
CA PRO A 260 -14.71 18.81 -6.63
C PRO A 260 -14.58 17.71 -5.56
N LYS A 261 -13.49 17.71 -4.77
CA LYS A 261 -13.22 16.71 -3.72
C LYS A 261 -13.75 17.15 -2.36
N VAL A 262 -13.31 18.31 -1.89
CA VAL A 262 -13.56 18.82 -0.53
C VAL A 262 -14.92 19.50 -0.48
N ASP A 263 -15.11 20.59 -1.23
CA ASP A 263 -16.39 21.31 -1.25
C ASP A 263 -17.51 20.42 -1.79
N GLY A 264 -17.21 19.62 -2.82
CA GLY A 264 -18.15 18.66 -3.38
C GLY A 264 -18.69 17.67 -2.34
N LEU A 265 -17.84 17.11 -1.49
CA LEU A 265 -18.31 16.24 -0.40
C LEU A 265 -19.09 17.04 0.66
N SER A 266 -18.61 18.23 1.02
CA SER A 266 -19.28 19.12 1.97
C SER A 266 -20.72 19.44 1.55
N HIS A 267 -20.92 19.82 0.28
CA HIS A 267 -22.24 20.12 -0.27
C HIS A 267 -23.18 18.92 -0.26
N LEU A 268 -22.67 17.71 -0.56
CA LEU A 268 -23.48 16.49 -0.50
C LEU A 268 -23.93 16.20 0.93
N LEU A 269 -23.01 16.22 1.89
CA LEU A 269 -23.30 15.93 3.29
C LEU A 269 -24.26 16.97 3.89
N ALA A 270 -24.17 18.23 3.47
CA ALA A 270 -25.09 19.29 3.87
C ALA A 270 -26.50 19.16 3.24
N ALA A 271 -26.61 18.48 2.09
CA ALA A 271 -27.87 18.34 1.35
C ALA A 271 -28.70 17.12 1.76
N ILE A 272 -28.13 16.17 2.52
CA ILE A 272 -28.82 14.94 2.96
C ILE A 272 -29.17 14.98 4.46
N ASP A 273 -30.05 14.09 4.91
CA ASP A 273 -30.21 13.79 6.34
C ASP A 273 -29.10 12.81 6.78
N PRO A 274 -28.12 13.22 7.60
CA PRO A 274 -27.02 12.36 8.01
C PRO A 274 -27.47 11.14 8.82
N LYS A 275 -28.69 11.14 9.39
CA LYS A 275 -29.23 9.98 10.12
C LYS A 275 -29.68 8.85 9.18
N GLN A 276 -29.91 9.14 7.91
CA GLN A 276 -30.28 8.15 6.89
C GLN A 276 -29.05 7.56 6.19
N LEU A 277 -27.90 8.25 6.26
CA LEU A 277 -26.67 7.77 5.63
C LEU A 277 -26.08 6.61 6.43
N ARG A 278 -25.93 5.47 5.76
CA ARG A 278 -25.38 4.23 6.31
C ARG A 278 -23.96 3.95 5.84
N LEU A 279 -23.61 4.47 4.66
CA LEU A 279 -22.33 4.20 4.00
C LEU A 279 -21.82 5.46 3.29
N LEU A 280 -20.61 5.88 3.63
CA LEU A 280 -19.87 6.92 2.94
C LEU A 280 -18.55 6.32 2.44
N ILE A 281 -18.34 6.30 1.13
CA ILE A 281 -17.08 5.89 0.52
C ILE A 281 -16.48 7.09 -0.20
N SER A 282 -15.22 7.40 0.07
CA SER A 282 -14.46 8.43 -0.64
C SER A 282 -13.28 7.80 -1.38
N PHE A 283 -13.10 8.20 -2.64
CA PHE A 283 -11.94 7.81 -3.43
C PHE A 283 -10.83 8.84 -3.25
N GLY A 284 -9.88 8.47 -2.40
CA GLY A 284 -8.62 9.15 -2.18
C GLY A 284 -7.55 8.74 -3.19
N SER A 285 -6.31 9.12 -2.90
CA SER A 285 -5.13 8.76 -3.68
C SER A 285 -3.97 8.49 -2.74
N ILE A 286 -3.10 7.53 -3.10
CA ILE A 286 -1.85 7.29 -2.37
C ILE A 286 -0.97 8.56 -2.31
N ILE A 287 -1.18 9.52 -3.23
CA ILE A 287 -0.45 10.78 -3.28
C ILE A 287 -0.67 11.61 -2.01
N ALA A 288 -1.83 11.51 -1.34
CA ALA A 288 -2.00 12.10 0.00
C ALA A 288 -0.98 11.52 0.97
N THR A 289 -0.78 10.21 0.90
CA THR A 289 0.06 9.41 1.79
C THR A 289 1.56 9.54 1.50
N THR A 290 1.97 9.72 0.24
CA THR A 290 3.38 9.75 -0.16
C THR A 290 3.86 11.13 -0.60
N GLY A 291 2.97 12.05 -0.92
CA GLY A 291 3.29 13.19 -1.78
C GLY A 291 3.68 12.73 -3.19
N MET A 292 3.75 13.65 -4.15
CA MET A 292 4.28 13.41 -5.49
C MET A 292 4.70 14.75 -6.11
N PRO A 293 5.85 14.84 -6.80
CA PRO A 293 6.25 16.08 -7.46
C PRO A 293 5.18 16.60 -8.41
N GLY A 294 4.84 17.89 -8.30
CA GLY A 294 3.80 18.54 -9.09
C GLY A 294 2.37 18.29 -8.62
N GLU A 295 2.16 17.66 -7.45
CA GLU A 295 0.83 17.21 -7.01
C GLU A 295 0.48 17.75 -5.62
N ALA A 296 0.98 18.92 -5.24
CA ALA A 296 0.83 19.42 -3.86
C ALA A 296 -0.64 19.70 -3.50
N ASP A 297 -1.37 20.35 -4.40
CA ASP A 297 -2.80 20.61 -4.28
C ASP A 297 -3.63 19.32 -4.31
N TYR A 298 -3.31 18.39 -5.20
CA TYR A 298 -3.99 17.09 -5.28
C TYR A 298 -3.73 16.23 -4.03
N ALA A 299 -2.50 16.25 -3.50
CA ALA A 299 -2.14 15.56 -2.26
C ALA A 299 -2.97 16.08 -1.08
N VAL A 300 -3.05 17.41 -0.92
CA VAL A 300 -3.85 18.06 0.12
C VAL A 300 -5.34 17.78 -0.06
N ALA A 301 -5.87 17.86 -1.28
CA ALA A 301 -7.27 17.55 -1.55
C ALA A 301 -7.68 16.14 -1.12
N ASN A 302 -6.81 15.16 -1.32
CA ASN A 302 -7.05 13.79 -0.89
C ASN A 302 -6.84 13.59 0.62
N GLU A 303 -5.87 14.26 1.23
CA GLU A 303 -5.68 14.26 2.71
C GLU A 303 -6.88 14.86 3.44
N TRP A 304 -7.40 15.98 2.95
CA TRP A 304 -8.59 16.64 3.51
C TRP A 304 -9.85 15.81 3.30
N LEU A 305 -10.01 15.21 2.12
CA LEU A 305 -11.11 14.28 1.86
C LEU A 305 -11.11 13.09 2.84
N ALA A 306 -9.94 12.49 3.09
CA ALA A 306 -9.78 11.41 4.06
C ALA A 306 -10.15 11.88 5.48
N SER A 307 -9.68 13.07 5.86
CA SER A 307 -9.95 13.69 7.16
C SER A 307 -11.44 14.00 7.36
N MET A 308 -12.12 14.55 6.34
CA MET A 308 -13.56 14.79 6.35
C MET A 308 -14.37 13.50 6.49
N THR A 309 -13.98 12.45 5.76
CA THR A 309 -14.64 11.14 5.82
C THR A 309 -14.51 10.53 7.24
N ALA A 310 -13.34 10.65 7.85
CA ALA A 310 -13.11 10.19 9.23
C ALA A 310 -13.86 11.04 10.27
N ALA A 311 -13.89 12.37 10.09
CA ALA A 311 -14.63 13.29 10.97
C ALA A 311 -16.13 12.98 10.94
N PHE A 312 -16.71 12.75 9.75
CA PHE A 312 -18.10 12.38 9.60
C PHE A 312 -18.44 11.09 10.35
N HIS A 313 -17.58 10.06 10.30
CA HIS A 313 -17.79 8.85 11.10
C HIS A 313 -17.80 9.11 12.61
N LYS A 314 -16.91 9.99 13.09
CA LYS A 314 -16.84 10.34 14.51
C LYS A 314 -18.12 11.02 14.98
N GLU A 315 -18.72 11.87 14.15
CA GLU A 315 -19.99 12.56 14.43
C GLU A 315 -21.22 11.65 14.23
N HIS A 316 -21.12 10.71 13.29
CA HIS A 316 -22.20 9.79 12.91
C HIS A 316 -21.72 8.32 12.95
N PRO A 317 -21.56 7.73 14.15
CA PRO A 317 -20.98 6.39 14.31
C PRO A 317 -21.79 5.26 13.67
N ASN A 318 -23.08 5.51 13.38
CA ASN A 318 -23.96 4.57 12.66
C ASN A 318 -23.73 4.57 11.14
N CYS A 319 -23.02 5.57 10.61
CA CYS A 319 -22.59 5.60 9.22
C CYS A 319 -21.18 5.00 9.10
N ARG A 320 -21.06 3.90 8.34
CA ARG A 320 -19.76 3.34 8.00
C ARG A 320 -19.07 4.26 6.99
N CYS A 321 -17.83 4.66 7.27
CA CYS A 321 -17.10 5.57 6.40
C CYS A 321 -15.77 4.95 5.95
N LEU A 322 -15.50 4.94 4.66
CA LEU A 322 -14.31 4.31 4.08
C LEU A 322 -13.63 5.30 3.14
N THR A 323 -12.34 5.52 3.35
CA THR A 323 -11.50 6.22 2.36
C THR A 323 -10.58 5.22 1.70
N LEU A 324 -10.67 5.08 0.39
CA LEU A 324 -9.80 4.20 -0.40
C LEU A 324 -8.78 5.06 -1.16
N GLU A 325 -7.53 5.01 -0.72
CA GLU A 325 -6.41 5.72 -1.33
C GLU A 325 -5.76 4.85 -2.40
N TRP A 326 -6.22 5.02 -3.64
CA TRP A 326 -5.79 4.19 -4.76
C TRP A 326 -4.42 4.62 -5.31
N THR A 327 -3.62 3.64 -5.75
CA THR A 327 -2.57 3.86 -6.76
C THR A 327 -3.17 3.89 -8.16
N VAL A 328 -2.31 3.98 -9.19
CA VAL A 328 -2.73 3.97 -10.59
C VAL A 328 -3.50 2.69 -10.92
N TRP A 329 -4.63 2.83 -11.62
CA TRP A 329 -5.35 1.74 -12.26
C TRP A 329 -4.96 1.65 -13.73
N SER A 330 -4.75 0.45 -14.26
CA SER A 330 -4.47 0.27 -15.69
C SER A 330 -5.72 0.53 -16.53
N GLY A 331 -5.53 1.10 -17.73
CA GLY A 331 -6.56 1.21 -18.76
C GLY A 331 -7.79 2.07 -18.46
N VAL A 332 -7.93 2.64 -17.25
CA VAL A 332 -9.15 3.35 -16.82
C VAL A 332 -8.82 4.67 -16.11
N GLY A 333 -9.71 5.67 -16.24
CA GLY A 333 -9.63 6.92 -15.48
C GLY A 333 -8.35 7.73 -15.74
N MET A 334 -7.76 8.27 -14.67
CA MET A 334 -6.52 9.06 -14.72
C MET A 334 -5.30 8.21 -15.14
N GLY A 335 -5.32 6.90 -14.92
CA GLY A 335 -4.23 6.00 -15.31
C GLY A 335 -3.96 5.98 -16.81
N ARG A 336 -5.01 6.12 -17.65
CA ARG A 336 -4.86 6.28 -19.11
C ARG A 336 -4.01 7.48 -19.53
N ARG A 337 -3.85 8.48 -18.66
CA ARG A 337 -3.12 9.73 -18.95
C ARG A 337 -1.67 9.72 -18.45
N LEU A 338 -1.31 8.78 -17.57
CA LEU A 338 0.00 8.76 -16.88
C LEU A 338 1.11 8.01 -17.66
N GLY A 339 0.77 7.37 -18.78
CA GLY A 339 1.71 6.61 -19.61
C GLY A 339 1.19 5.22 -19.95
N SER A 340 1.95 4.45 -20.72
CA SER A 340 1.69 3.01 -20.89
C SER A 340 2.06 2.25 -19.62
N ASP A 341 1.47 1.07 -19.42
CA ASP A 341 1.81 0.19 -18.29
C ASP A 341 3.32 -0.17 -18.26
N GLU A 342 3.99 -0.15 -19.43
CA GLU A 342 5.43 -0.36 -19.56
C GLU A 342 6.28 0.71 -18.84
N ILE A 343 5.92 1.99 -18.99
CA ILE A 343 6.64 3.10 -18.33
C ILE A 343 6.49 3.02 -16.81
N LEU A 344 5.29 2.65 -16.32
CA LEU A 344 5.04 2.46 -14.90
C LEU A 344 5.83 1.27 -14.35
N ALA A 345 5.92 0.18 -15.11
CA ALA A 345 6.71 -0.99 -14.75
C ALA A 345 8.22 -0.67 -14.66
N GLU A 346 8.75 0.15 -15.58
CA GLU A 346 10.14 0.64 -15.52
C GLU A 346 10.43 1.45 -14.24
N GLN A 347 9.41 2.12 -13.69
CA GLN A 347 9.48 2.84 -12.41
C GLN A 347 9.23 1.94 -11.19
N GLY A 348 9.06 0.63 -11.40
CA GLY A 348 8.76 -0.34 -10.34
C GLY A 348 7.33 -0.25 -9.80
N ILE A 349 6.42 0.40 -10.54
CA ILE A 349 5.00 0.56 -10.18
C ILE A 349 4.18 -0.47 -10.94
N THR A 350 3.43 -1.30 -10.22
CA THR A 350 2.44 -2.20 -10.82
C THR A 350 1.06 -1.55 -10.75
N PRO A 351 0.44 -1.17 -11.89
CA PRO A 351 -0.91 -0.65 -11.91
C PRO A 351 -1.92 -1.68 -11.41
N ILE A 352 -3.02 -1.23 -10.81
CA ILE A 352 -4.12 -2.08 -10.36
C ILE A 352 -5.02 -2.40 -11.56
N PRO A 353 -5.20 -3.68 -11.93
CA PRO A 353 -6.19 -4.07 -12.94
C PRO A 353 -7.61 -3.72 -12.49
N PRO A 354 -8.51 -3.27 -13.39
CA PRO A 354 -9.86 -2.86 -13.01
C PRO A 354 -10.68 -3.93 -12.30
N ASP A 355 -10.58 -5.18 -12.71
CA ASP A 355 -11.24 -6.32 -12.08
C ASP A 355 -10.74 -6.56 -10.65
N VAL A 356 -9.43 -6.45 -10.43
CA VAL A 356 -8.81 -6.53 -9.10
C VAL A 356 -9.26 -5.37 -8.21
N GLY A 357 -9.21 -4.14 -8.73
CA GLY A 357 -9.63 -2.95 -7.99
C GLY A 357 -11.11 -2.99 -7.60
N VAL A 358 -11.98 -3.46 -8.50
CA VAL A 358 -13.41 -3.68 -8.22
C VAL A 358 -13.60 -4.79 -7.19
N ALA A 359 -12.86 -5.90 -7.28
CA ALA A 359 -12.93 -6.96 -6.27
C ALA A 359 -12.54 -6.46 -4.87
N ILE A 360 -11.49 -5.66 -4.78
CA ILE A 360 -11.06 -5.04 -3.52
C ILE A 360 -12.14 -4.09 -2.98
N LEU A 361 -12.78 -3.27 -3.82
CA LEU A 361 -13.88 -2.43 -3.36
C LEU A 361 -15.04 -3.27 -2.79
N ARG A 362 -15.43 -4.34 -3.48
CA ARG A 362 -16.53 -5.23 -3.03
C ARG A 362 -16.21 -5.83 -1.66
N GLN A 363 -14.96 -6.25 -1.46
CA GLN A 363 -14.48 -6.72 -0.17
C GLN A 363 -14.46 -5.59 0.87
N ALA A 364 -13.98 -4.40 0.50
CA ALA A 364 -13.90 -3.25 1.39
C ALA A 364 -15.26 -2.81 1.92
N VAL A 365 -16.30 -2.84 1.08
CA VAL A 365 -17.70 -2.52 1.45
C VAL A 365 -18.35 -3.63 2.28
N SER A 366 -17.87 -4.86 2.20
CA SER A 366 -18.43 -5.99 2.95
C SER A 366 -17.73 -6.13 4.30
N ASP A 367 -16.40 -6.09 4.34
CA ASP A 367 -15.63 -6.70 5.44
C ASP A 367 -14.84 -5.69 6.28
N TRP A 368 -14.47 -4.54 5.72
CA TRP A 368 -13.52 -3.64 6.38
C TRP A 368 -14.20 -2.67 7.36
N PRO A 369 -13.64 -2.47 8.56
CA PRO A 369 -14.13 -1.42 9.47
C PRO A 369 -13.98 -0.03 8.84
N THR A 370 -14.60 0.98 9.44
CA THR A 370 -14.32 2.38 9.08
C THR A 370 -12.81 2.63 9.13
N ALA A 371 -12.22 2.97 7.98
CA ALA A 371 -10.78 3.11 7.84
C ALA A 371 -10.40 3.94 6.60
N THR A 372 -9.21 4.53 6.66
CA THR A 372 -8.47 4.99 5.47
C THR A 372 -7.48 3.91 5.06
N VAL A 373 -7.66 3.34 3.88
CA VAL A 373 -6.85 2.22 3.39
C VAL A 373 -6.18 2.59 2.08
N VAL A 374 -4.85 2.45 2.05
CA VAL A 374 -4.07 2.50 0.81
C VAL A 374 -4.26 1.20 0.06
N VAL A 375 -4.70 1.29 -1.19
CA VAL A 375 -4.81 0.15 -2.10
C VAL A 375 -3.77 0.33 -3.20
N THR A 376 -2.79 -0.58 -3.23
CA THR A 376 -1.57 -0.44 -4.03
C THR A 376 -1.17 -1.75 -4.68
N GLY A 377 -0.65 -1.69 -5.91
CA GLY A 377 0.22 -2.72 -6.45
C GLY A 377 1.64 -2.61 -5.87
N ARG A 378 2.62 -3.30 -6.47
CA ARG A 378 4.02 -3.07 -6.12
C ARG A 378 4.41 -1.63 -6.44
N MET A 379 5.24 -1.05 -5.59
CA MET A 379 5.81 0.28 -5.74
C MET A 379 7.16 0.34 -5.05
N PRO A 380 8.09 1.18 -5.52
CA PRO A 380 9.37 1.39 -4.85
C PRO A 380 9.18 2.03 -3.47
N ASP A 381 10.19 1.88 -2.61
CA ASP A 381 10.25 2.60 -1.34
C ASP A 381 10.31 4.11 -1.62
N VAL A 382 9.51 4.87 -0.88
CA VAL A 382 9.47 6.34 -0.98
C VAL A 382 9.93 6.97 0.34
N PRO A 383 10.69 8.09 0.33
CA PRO A 383 11.23 8.68 1.55
C PRO A 383 10.19 9.10 2.59
N THR A 384 8.96 9.35 2.14
CA THR A 384 7.84 9.92 2.91
C THR A 384 6.86 8.86 3.43
N LEU A 385 7.06 7.58 3.11
CA LEU A 385 6.25 6.48 3.61
C LEU A 385 7.11 5.25 3.86
N ARG A 386 7.22 4.87 5.14
CA ARG A 386 7.94 3.66 5.55
C ARG A 386 7.00 2.47 5.59
N LEU A 387 7.26 1.45 4.75
CA LEU A 387 6.69 0.11 4.95
C LEU A 387 7.38 -0.56 6.14
N GLU A 388 6.61 -0.99 7.13
CA GLU A 388 7.16 -1.73 8.27
C GLU A 388 7.48 -3.17 7.85
N ARG A 389 8.78 -3.50 7.85
CA ARG A 389 9.30 -4.83 7.55
C ARG A 389 9.92 -5.43 8.83
N PRO A 390 9.49 -6.62 9.26
CA PRO A 390 10.20 -7.36 10.30
C PRO A 390 11.64 -7.67 9.86
N ASP A 391 12.54 -7.81 10.83
CA ASP A 391 13.88 -8.33 10.56
C ASP A 391 13.78 -9.75 10.01
N MET A 392 14.54 -10.04 8.96
CA MET A 392 14.57 -11.39 8.39
C MET A 392 15.50 -12.30 9.22
N PRO A 393 15.15 -13.58 9.38
CA PRO A 393 16.01 -14.51 10.07
C PRO A 393 17.26 -14.81 9.23
N PHE A 394 18.37 -15.09 9.90
CA PHE A 394 19.64 -15.45 9.25
C PHE A 394 19.62 -16.91 8.79
N LEU A 395 18.87 -17.21 7.73
CA LEU A 395 18.76 -18.55 7.14
C LEU A 395 19.46 -18.65 5.78
N ARG A 396 19.82 -19.88 5.39
CA ARG A 396 20.67 -20.18 4.23
C ARG A 396 20.16 -19.54 2.93
N PHE A 397 18.85 -19.54 2.68
CA PHE A 397 18.26 -19.12 1.41
C PHE A 397 17.57 -17.74 1.48
N LEU A 398 17.92 -16.92 2.49
CA LEU A 398 17.37 -15.58 2.72
C LEU A 398 18.38 -14.45 2.54
N GLU A 399 19.40 -14.65 1.69
CA GLU A 399 20.58 -13.78 1.58
C GLU A 399 20.26 -12.39 1.01
N HIS A 400 19.55 -12.33 -0.12
CA HIS A 400 19.35 -11.11 -0.88
C HIS A 400 17.87 -10.87 -1.19
N PRO A 401 17.11 -10.22 -0.30
CA PRO A 401 15.70 -9.92 -0.55
C PRO A 401 15.60 -8.95 -1.73
N ARG A 402 14.87 -9.35 -2.76
CA ARG A 402 14.56 -8.52 -3.94
C ARG A 402 13.22 -7.82 -3.78
N VAL A 403 12.25 -8.50 -3.17
CA VAL A 403 10.92 -7.99 -2.87
C VAL A 403 10.53 -8.49 -1.49
N TYR A 404 10.04 -7.60 -0.62
CA TYR A 404 9.50 -8.02 0.67
C TYR A 404 8.32 -7.14 1.11
N TYR A 405 7.13 -7.73 1.00
CA TYR A 405 5.86 -7.25 1.55
C TYR A 405 5.41 -8.27 2.61
N PRO A 406 5.63 -7.98 3.91
CA PRO A 406 5.30 -8.92 4.98
C PRO A 406 3.85 -9.39 4.91
N GLY A 407 3.61 -10.69 5.06
CA GLY A 407 2.29 -11.31 4.96
C GLY A 407 1.67 -11.32 3.55
N ILE A 408 2.41 -10.91 2.52
CA ILE A 408 1.90 -10.83 1.13
C ILE A 408 2.87 -11.55 0.18
N GLU A 409 4.11 -11.08 0.10
CA GLU A 409 5.07 -11.55 -0.90
C GLU A 409 6.51 -11.42 -0.42
N LEU A 410 7.31 -12.44 -0.70
CA LEU A 410 8.76 -12.43 -0.51
C LEU A 410 9.46 -13.06 -1.72
N VAL A 411 10.42 -12.34 -2.29
CA VAL A 411 11.31 -12.85 -3.34
C VAL A 411 12.74 -12.65 -2.88
N VAL A 412 13.50 -13.74 -2.78
CA VAL A 412 14.89 -13.73 -2.34
C VAL A 412 15.77 -14.38 -3.39
N GLU A 413 16.94 -13.80 -3.60
CA GLU A 413 18.04 -14.43 -4.31
C GLU A 413 19.04 -15.02 -3.31
N ALA A 414 19.53 -16.22 -3.62
CA ALA A 414 20.56 -16.90 -2.85
C ALA A 414 21.59 -17.52 -3.81
N GLU A 415 22.87 -17.36 -3.51
CA GLU A 415 23.95 -17.96 -4.29
C GLU A 415 24.30 -19.33 -3.71
N ILE A 416 24.31 -20.37 -4.55
CA ILE A 416 24.80 -21.70 -4.18
C ILE A 416 26.13 -21.97 -4.87
N SER A 417 27.06 -22.63 -4.19
CA SER A 417 28.38 -22.95 -4.76
C SER A 417 28.96 -24.23 -4.18
N LEU A 418 29.96 -24.81 -4.84
CA LEU A 418 30.64 -26.00 -4.31
C LEU A 418 31.34 -25.76 -2.96
N THR A 419 31.62 -24.51 -2.61
CA THR A 419 32.30 -24.14 -1.37
C THR A 419 31.30 -23.98 -0.22
N SER A 420 30.21 -23.26 -0.47
CA SER A 420 29.15 -22.99 0.52
C SER A 420 28.19 -24.18 0.69
N ASP A 421 28.06 -25.02 -0.33
CA ASP A 421 27.05 -26.08 -0.43
C ASP A 421 27.71 -27.42 -0.80
N PRO A 422 28.47 -28.02 0.13
CA PRO A 422 29.26 -29.22 -0.16
C PRO A 422 28.43 -30.42 -0.60
N TYR A 423 27.14 -30.47 -0.24
CA TYR A 423 26.20 -31.52 -0.69
C TYR A 423 26.07 -31.59 -2.22
N LEU A 424 26.43 -30.54 -2.96
CA LEU A 424 26.47 -30.54 -4.42
C LEU A 424 27.52 -31.51 -4.97
N ASN A 425 28.61 -31.76 -4.23
CA ASN A 425 29.62 -32.73 -4.62
C ASN A 425 29.15 -34.18 -4.44
N ASP A 426 28.16 -34.39 -3.57
CA ASP A 426 27.58 -35.72 -3.29
C ASP A 426 26.37 -36.01 -4.19
N HIS A 427 25.72 -35.00 -4.76
CA HIS A 427 24.52 -35.13 -5.59
C HIS A 427 24.82 -34.98 -7.08
N VAL A 428 25.53 -35.98 -7.63
CA VAL A 428 25.97 -36.02 -9.04
C VAL A 428 25.18 -37.08 -9.82
N TYR A 429 24.59 -36.67 -10.95
CA TYR A 429 23.90 -37.55 -11.88
C TYR A 429 24.49 -37.37 -13.28
N GLU A 430 24.90 -38.47 -13.92
CA GLU A 430 25.54 -38.46 -15.26
C GLU A 430 26.69 -37.44 -15.40
N GLY A 431 27.46 -37.24 -14.32
CA GLY A 431 28.59 -36.30 -14.28
C GLY A 431 28.21 -34.84 -14.05
N GLN A 432 26.92 -34.53 -13.94
CA GLN A 432 26.40 -33.20 -13.62
C GLN A 432 26.03 -33.12 -12.14
N ARG A 433 26.45 -32.06 -11.45
CA ARG A 433 26.00 -31.80 -10.08
C ARG A 433 24.61 -31.18 -10.16
N LEU A 434 23.64 -31.81 -9.51
CA LEU A 434 22.27 -31.34 -9.49
C LEU A 434 21.96 -30.75 -8.12
N PHE A 435 21.23 -29.65 -8.06
CA PHE A 435 20.72 -29.14 -6.81
C PHE A 435 19.67 -30.12 -6.25
N PRO A 436 19.86 -30.67 -5.03
CA PRO A 436 18.94 -31.68 -4.50
C PRO A 436 17.53 -31.11 -4.28
N ALA A 437 16.51 -31.87 -4.68
CA ALA A 437 15.11 -31.51 -4.49
C ALA A 437 14.76 -31.19 -3.03
N VAL A 438 15.34 -31.93 -2.07
CA VAL A 438 15.16 -31.69 -0.63
C VAL A 438 15.72 -30.33 -0.18
N MET A 439 16.82 -29.86 -0.77
CA MET A 439 17.35 -28.53 -0.51
C MET A 439 16.49 -27.45 -1.16
N GLY A 440 15.87 -27.75 -2.30
CA GLY A 440 14.84 -26.91 -2.90
C GLY A 440 13.60 -26.75 -2.03
N LEU A 441 13.13 -27.83 -1.41
CA LEU A 441 12.03 -27.77 -0.43
C LEU A 441 12.44 -26.94 0.79
N GLU A 442 13.65 -27.11 1.33
CA GLU A 442 14.17 -26.28 2.42
C GLU A 442 14.18 -24.79 2.03
N ALA A 443 14.71 -24.44 0.85
CA ALA A 443 14.73 -23.07 0.38
C ALA A 443 13.31 -22.47 0.27
N MET A 444 12.36 -23.22 -0.30
CA MET A 444 10.96 -22.80 -0.37
C MET A 444 10.29 -22.69 1.00
N ALA A 445 10.60 -23.57 1.95
CA ALA A 445 10.08 -23.51 3.31
C ALA A 445 10.56 -22.27 4.06
N GLN A 446 11.86 -21.94 3.97
CA GLN A 446 12.44 -20.75 4.61
C GLN A 446 11.79 -19.45 4.13
N VAL A 447 11.55 -19.32 2.82
CA VAL A 447 10.89 -18.14 2.25
C VAL A 447 9.41 -18.11 2.64
N ALA A 448 8.70 -19.25 2.60
CA ALA A 448 7.29 -19.33 2.97
C ALA A 448 7.02 -19.01 4.46
N SER A 449 7.86 -19.51 5.37
CA SER A 449 7.71 -19.22 6.80
C SER A 449 8.06 -17.76 7.11
N THR A 450 9.11 -17.22 6.47
CA THR A 450 9.53 -15.83 6.64
C THR A 450 8.49 -14.84 6.13
N VAL A 451 7.86 -15.08 4.97
CA VAL A 451 6.82 -14.15 4.47
C VAL A 451 5.62 -14.07 5.40
N LEU A 452 5.25 -15.17 6.06
CA LEU A 452 4.18 -15.19 7.06
C LEU A 452 4.64 -14.71 8.46
N GLY A 453 5.95 -14.66 8.71
CA GLY A 453 6.50 -14.33 10.02
C GLY A 453 6.26 -15.43 11.06
N VAL A 454 6.31 -16.70 10.66
CA VAL A 454 6.11 -17.88 11.52
C VAL A 454 7.38 -18.73 11.58
N GLU A 455 7.58 -19.46 12.69
CA GLU A 455 8.69 -20.41 12.84
C GLU A 455 8.28 -21.87 12.55
N GLU A 456 7.02 -22.09 12.20
CA GLU A 456 6.47 -23.43 11.90
C GLU A 456 7.04 -24.00 10.59
N VAL A 457 7.22 -25.32 10.55
CA VAL A 457 7.57 -26.04 9.33
C VAL A 457 6.28 -26.30 8.53
N PRO A 458 6.22 -25.94 7.24
CA PRO A 458 5.03 -26.15 6.43
C PRO A 458 4.82 -27.62 6.08
N VAL A 459 3.57 -27.96 5.75
CA VAL A 459 3.29 -29.12 4.91
C VAL A 459 3.26 -28.69 3.46
N PHE A 460 3.96 -29.45 2.62
CA PHE A 460 3.98 -29.26 1.19
C PHE A 460 2.82 -30.00 0.51
N GLU A 461 2.08 -29.28 -0.31
CA GLU A 461 1.01 -29.73 -1.18
C GLU A 461 1.43 -29.43 -2.64
N GLU A 462 0.92 -30.20 -3.62
CA GLU A 462 1.12 -29.92 -5.06
C GLU A 462 2.60 -29.69 -5.46
N VAL A 463 3.52 -30.52 -4.96
CA VAL A 463 4.95 -30.37 -5.26
C VAL A 463 5.27 -30.82 -6.68
N GLU A 464 5.93 -29.95 -7.45
CA GLU A 464 6.37 -30.22 -8.82
C GLU A 464 7.86 -29.92 -8.97
N PHE A 465 8.59 -30.85 -9.59
CA PHE A 465 10.00 -30.71 -9.97
C PHE A 465 10.12 -30.74 -11.50
N SER A 466 9.76 -29.62 -12.13
CA SER A 466 9.62 -29.50 -13.58
C SER A 466 10.95 -29.50 -14.32
N ARG A 467 12.02 -29.02 -13.68
CA ARG A 467 13.35 -28.95 -14.30
C ARG A 467 14.47 -29.07 -13.26
N PRO A 468 15.53 -29.84 -13.52
CA PRO A 468 16.69 -29.85 -12.63
C PRO A 468 17.40 -28.50 -12.65
N VAL A 469 18.06 -28.16 -11.55
CA VAL A 469 19.05 -27.07 -11.49
C VAL A 469 20.42 -27.74 -11.51
N VAL A 470 21.21 -27.46 -12.56
CA VAL A 470 22.57 -27.99 -12.71
C VAL A 470 23.54 -26.97 -12.11
N VAL A 471 24.57 -27.38 -11.39
CA VAL A 471 25.54 -26.46 -10.78
C VAL A 471 26.95 -26.85 -11.22
N GLU A 472 27.65 -25.96 -11.93
CA GLU A 472 29.04 -26.22 -12.32
C GLU A 472 30.00 -25.84 -11.20
N GLU A 473 30.07 -24.54 -10.88
CA GLU A 473 30.87 -23.98 -9.77
C GLU A 473 30.00 -23.21 -8.77
N ALA A 474 29.14 -22.33 -9.28
CA ALA A 474 28.16 -21.58 -8.52
C ALA A 474 26.93 -21.28 -9.38
N GLU A 475 25.81 -20.98 -8.75
CA GLU A 475 24.55 -20.63 -9.42
C GLU A 475 23.70 -19.73 -8.52
N THR A 476 22.89 -18.84 -9.10
CA THR A 476 21.95 -18.00 -8.35
C THR A 476 20.54 -18.57 -8.43
N LEU A 477 19.95 -18.84 -7.27
CA LEU A 477 18.57 -19.23 -7.12
C LEU A 477 17.72 -18.00 -6.82
N GLN A 478 16.52 -17.94 -7.38
CA GLN A 478 15.48 -17.00 -6.97
C GLN A 478 14.31 -17.80 -6.41
N ILE A 479 13.99 -17.58 -5.15
CA ILE A 479 12.89 -18.23 -4.46
C ILE A 479 11.81 -17.19 -4.19
N ALA A 480 10.60 -17.45 -4.67
CA ALA A 480 9.46 -16.58 -4.52
C ALA A 480 8.36 -17.26 -3.70
N ALA A 481 7.74 -16.51 -2.79
CA ALA A 481 6.59 -16.90 -2.01
C ALA A 481 5.49 -15.86 -2.12
N LEU A 482 4.26 -16.31 -2.39
CA LEU A 482 3.05 -15.47 -2.45
C LEU A 482 1.98 -16.04 -1.51
N VAL A 483 1.53 -15.22 -0.57
CA VAL A 483 0.49 -15.59 0.40
C VAL A 483 -0.87 -15.55 -0.27
N GLN A 484 -1.57 -16.69 -0.30
CA GLN A 484 -2.93 -16.80 -0.84
C GLN A 484 -4.00 -16.60 0.23
N SER A 485 -3.68 -16.99 1.47
CA SER A 485 -4.50 -16.81 2.68
C SER A 485 -3.61 -16.91 3.91
N GLY A 486 -4.09 -16.54 5.09
CA GLY A 486 -3.30 -16.57 6.34
C GLY A 486 -2.57 -17.89 6.67
N GLU A 487 -2.97 -19.01 6.05
CA GLU A 487 -2.37 -20.35 6.26
C GLU A 487 -1.73 -20.94 5.00
N ARG A 488 -1.88 -20.34 3.81
CA ARG A 488 -1.44 -20.95 2.53
C ARG A 488 -0.55 -20.02 1.73
N VAL A 489 0.58 -20.55 1.28
CA VAL A 489 1.60 -19.82 0.52
C VAL A 489 1.99 -20.62 -0.71
N ASP A 490 1.84 -20.05 -1.90
CA ASP A 490 2.39 -20.64 -3.12
C ASP A 490 3.87 -20.27 -3.21
N VAL A 491 4.72 -21.25 -3.54
CA VAL A 491 6.17 -21.09 -3.63
C VAL A 491 6.72 -21.59 -4.96
N ALA A 492 7.71 -20.89 -5.48
CA ALA A 492 8.42 -21.27 -6.68
C ALA A 492 9.92 -20.99 -6.54
N LEU A 493 10.72 -21.90 -7.09
CA LEU A 493 12.17 -21.77 -7.17
C LEU A 493 12.59 -21.69 -8.64
N ARG A 494 13.38 -20.67 -8.97
CA ARG A 494 13.91 -20.38 -10.30
C ARG A 494 15.43 -20.28 -10.24
N CYS A 495 16.06 -20.39 -11.40
CA CYS A 495 17.52 -20.38 -11.54
C CYS A 495 17.95 -19.34 -12.59
N ALA A 496 19.10 -18.69 -12.37
CA ALA A 496 19.66 -17.69 -13.28
C ALA A 496 19.99 -18.28 -14.67
N GLN A 497 20.27 -19.58 -14.78
CA GLN A 497 20.39 -20.31 -16.05
C GLN A 497 19.21 -20.10 -17.01
N THR A 498 18.00 -19.87 -16.49
CA THR A 498 16.80 -19.61 -17.30
C THR A 498 16.44 -18.13 -17.34
N GLY A 499 17.32 -17.25 -16.84
CA GLY A 499 17.05 -15.84 -16.61
C GLY A 499 15.87 -15.62 -15.65
N PHE A 500 15.65 -16.56 -14.72
CA PHE A 500 14.49 -16.59 -13.82
C PHE A 500 13.12 -16.58 -14.53
N LYS A 501 13.04 -17.08 -15.77
CA LYS A 501 11.79 -17.11 -16.54
C LYS A 501 11.01 -18.40 -16.39
N VAL A 502 11.63 -19.44 -15.85
CA VAL A 502 11.05 -20.77 -15.74
C VAL A 502 11.14 -21.23 -14.30
N ASP A 503 10.05 -21.83 -13.81
CA ASP A 503 10.00 -22.42 -12.49
C ASP A 503 10.60 -23.82 -12.56
N HIS A 504 11.68 -24.03 -11.80
CA HIS A 504 12.33 -25.32 -11.69
C HIS A 504 11.55 -26.19 -10.71
N PHE A 505 11.25 -25.64 -9.53
CA PHE A 505 10.43 -26.28 -8.50
C PHE A 505 9.22 -25.41 -8.17
N ARG A 506 8.09 -26.03 -7.84
CA ARG A 506 6.89 -25.38 -7.32
C ARG A 506 6.30 -26.21 -6.20
N ALA A 507 5.64 -25.54 -5.27
CA ALA A 507 4.77 -26.20 -4.32
C ALA A 507 3.77 -25.20 -3.73
N ARG A 508 2.82 -25.72 -2.95
CA ARG A 508 2.02 -24.95 -2.01
C ARG A 508 2.39 -25.34 -0.58
N CYS A 509 2.76 -24.37 0.23
CA CYS A 509 3.01 -24.54 1.66
C CYS A 509 1.73 -24.25 2.44
N ARG A 510 1.38 -25.13 3.38
CA ARG A 510 0.32 -24.89 4.37
C ARG A 510 0.88 -24.86 5.78
N PHE A 511 0.46 -23.85 6.54
CA PHE A 511 0.81 -23.59 7.94
C PHE A 511 -0.47 -23.66 8.79
N GLY A 512 -0.36 -23.93 10.09
CA GLY A 512 -1.55 -24.07 10.94
C GLY A 512 -2.32 -25.39 10.75
N SER A 513 -2.62 -26.03 11.89
CA SER A 513 -3.33 -27.31 12.04
C SER A 513 -2.65 -28.55 11.43
N HIS A 514 -1.77 -29.15 12.24
CA HIS A 514 -1.50 -30.57 12.17
C HIS A 514 -1.58 -31.21 13.56
N SER A 515 -2.70 -31.89 13.83
CA SER A 515 -2.55 -33.27 14.27
C SER A 515 -2.04 -34.02 13.04
N VAL A 516 -0.80 -34.51 13.07
CA VAL A 516 -0.42 -35.59 12.16
C VAL A 516 -1.35 -36.76 12.52
N GLN A 517 -2.47 -36.91 11.83
CA GLN A 517 -3.28 -38.13 11.94
C GLN A 517 -2.54 -39.23 11.18
N GLY A 518 -1.56 -39.77 11.88
CA GLY A 518 -0.85 -40.97 11.53
C GLY A 518 -0.31 -41.51 12.82
N THR A 519 -0.66 -42.76 13.16
CA THR A 519 0.10 -43.48 14.18
C THR A 519 1.57 -43.39 13.77
N PRO A 520 2.50 -42.92 14.63
CA PRO A 520 3.92 -42.97 14.33
C PRO A 520 4.22 -44.40 13.93
N CYS A 521 4.46 -44.62 12.63
CA CYS A 521 4.83 -45.94 12.16
C CYS A 521 6.26 -46.12 12.62
N THR A 522 6.43 -46.63 13.85
CA THR A 522 7.72 -47.16 14.26
C THR A 522 7.98 -48.30 13.28
N PRO A 523 9.04 -48.26 12.45
CA PRO A 523 9.29 -49.37 11.54
C PRO A 523 9.42 -50.63 12.38
N GLY A 524 8.38 -51.46 12.35
CA GLY A 524 8.35 -52.74 13.05
C GLY A 524 9.31 -53.67 12.34
N GLY A 525 10.58 -53.63 12.75
CA GLY A 525 11.64 -54.46 12.19
C GLY A 525 12.41 -53.80 11.04
N LYS A 526 13.54 -54.42 10.69
CA LYS A 526 14.37 -54.05 9.53
C LYS A 526 13.47 -53.97 8.30
N VAL A 527 13.35 -52.78 7.70
CA VAL A 527 12.71 -52.63 6.40
C VAL A 527 13.52 -53.47 5.41
N ALA A 528 12.90 -54.51 4.86
CA ALA A 528 13.54 -55.37 3.87
C ALA A 528 13.61 -54.61 2.55
N ILE A 529 14.67 -53.82 2.37
CA ILE A 529 14.95 -53.17 1.09
C ILE A 529 15.47 -54.25 0.15
N ALA A 530 14.72 -54.54 -0.92
CA ALA A 530 15.13 -55.40 -2.01
C ALA A 530 15.50 -54.51 -3.19
N PRO A 531 16.75 -53.98 -3.25
CA PRO A 531 17.14 -52.98 -4.25
C PRO A 531 16.99 -53.47 -5.70
N GLU A 532 16.95 -54.79 -5.91
CA GLU A 532 16.67 -55.43 -7.20
C GLU A 532 15.20 -55.31 -7.66
N ARG A 533 14.25 -55.01 -6.75
CA ARG A 533 12.79 -55.09 -6.99
C ARG A 533 12.02 -53.83 -6.62
N GLU A 534 12.37 -53.18 -5.52
CA GLU A 534 11.72 -51.98 -5.00
C GLU A 534 12.77 -51.16 -4.24
N LEU A 535 13.31 -50.13 -4.92
CA LEU A 535 14.28 -49.21 -4.33
C LEU A 535 13.63 -48.21 -3.37
N TYR A 536 12.37 -47.84 -3.65
CA TYR A 536 11.64 -46.78 -2.96
C TYR A 536 10.17 -47.20 -2.89
N GLY A 537 9.77 -47.97 -1.87
CA GLY A 537 8.35 -48.31 -1.64
C GLY A 537 7.47 -47.05 -1.44
N SER A 538 6.24 -47.21 -0.94
CA SER A 538 5.24 -46.12 -0.79
C SER A 538 5.63 -44.91 0.08
N LEU A 539 6.89 -44.83 0.53
CA LEU A 539 7.46 -43.78 1.38
C LEU A 539 8.28 -42.73 0.62
N LEU A 540 8.75 -42.99 -0.62
CA LEU A 540 9.59 -42.04 -1.37
C LEU A 540 9.24 -42.02 -2.87
N PHE A 541 9.20 -40.82 -3.45
CA PHE A 541 8.43 -40.43 -4.65
C PHE A 541 9.11 -40.69 -6.01
N GLN A 542 10.20 -41.46 -6.06
CA GLN A 542 11.00 -41.61 -7.28
C GLN A 542 10.74 -42.97 -7.96
N GLU A 543 10.28 -42.94 -9.21
CA GLU A 543 10.27 -44.11 -10.09
C GLU A 543 11.57 -44.18 -10.91
N ARG A 544 12.31 -45.30 -10.77
CA ARG A 544 13.40 -45.78 -11.65
C ARG A 544 14.73 -44.99 -11.64
N THR A 545 15.64 -45.37 -10.76
CA THR A 545 17.10 -45.25 -10.96
C THR A 545 17.80 -46.46 -10.33
N ALA A 546 18.90 -46.93 -10.93
CA ALA A 546 19.65 -48.10 -10.47
C ALA A 546 20.72 -47.73 -9.42
N LEU A 547 20.75 -48.46 -8.30
CA LEU A 547 21.67 -48.25 -7.19
C LEU A 547 22.88 -49.19 -7.33
N TYR A 548 24.08 -48.65 -7.51
CA TYR A 548 25.29 -49.45 -7.78
C TYR A 548 26.02 -49.93 -6.51
N SER A 549 25.91 -49.21 -5.38
CA SER A 549 26.43 -49.66 -4.08
C SER A 549 25.82 -48.88 -2.92
N THR A 550 25.81 -49.47 -1.72
CA THR A 550 25.47 -48.79 -0.46
C THR A 550 26.62 -48.90 0.54
N ARG A 551 26.88 -47.83 1.29
CA ARG A 551 27.80 -47.87 2.45
C ARG A 551 27.04 -47.45 3.70
N ARG A 552 27.20 -48.22 4.78
CA ARG A 552 26.59 -47.92 6.08
C ARG A 552 27.55 -47.03 6.86
N ILE A 553 27.14 -45.80 7.16
CA ILE A 553 27.93 -44.86 7.95
C ILE A 553 27.17 -44.61 9.26
N SER A 554 27.87 -44.71 10.39
CA SER A 554 27.34 -44.27 11.69
C SER A 554 27.76 -42.83 11.95
N ALA A 555 27.01 -42.06 12.75
CA ALA A 555 27.31 -40.65 13.04
C ALA A 555 28.74 -40.40 13.59
N ILE A 556 29.42 -41.44 14.06
CA ILE A 556 30.80 -41.43 14.57
C ILE A 556 31.86 -41.65 13.47
N GLN A 557 31.43 -41.82 12.22
CA GLN A 557 32.26 -42.19 11.07
C GLN A 557 32.11 -41.23 9.87
N CYS A 558 31.42 -40.10 10.05
CA CYS A 558 31.59 -38.95 9.16
C CYS A 558 32.86 -38.20 9.61
N PRO A 559 33.86 -37.98 8.73
CA PRO A 559 35.04 -37.20 9.07
C PRO A 559 34.70 -35.74 9.41
#